data_AF-A0A962VHT0-F1
#
_entry.id   AF-A0A962VHT0-F1
#
_cell.length_a   1.000
_cell.length_b   1.000
_cell.length_c   1.000
_cell.angle_alpha   90.00
_cell.angle_beta   90.00
_cell.angle_gamma   90.00
#
_symmetry.space_group_name_H-M   'P 1'
#
loop_
_entity.id
_entity.type
_entity.pdbx_description
1 polymer ?
#
loop_
_entity_poly.entity_id
_entity_poly.type
_entity_poly.pdbx_seq_one_letter_code
_entity_poly.pdbx_strand_id
1 'polypeptide(L)'
;MQELLSVKSNKQRRREIKDRRLKRAEKKRRSTVPSRWDLMYGGQSLSAGSLAGCYVDKPFICRDCGSAEVWTAGQQQWWYEVIKADPASTAIRCRACRQREKARKAEARRIHLEGLQRKLDTANRKGEHYGH
;
A
#
# COMPACT_ATOMS: atom_id res chain seq x y z
N MET A 1 47.02 -28.48 15.96
CA MET A 1 45.72 -27.92 16.37
C MET A 1 44.70 -28.21 15.27
N GLN A 2 43.80 -29.17 15.46
CA GLN A 2 42.68 -29.43 14.53
C GLN A 2 41.37 -29.12 15.26
N GLU A 3 40.66 -28.10 14.77
CA GLU A 3 39.34 -27.68 15.26
C GLU A 3 38.28 -28.75 14.96
N LEU A 4 37.67 -29.28 16.01
CA LEU A 4 36.47 -30.10 15.94
C LEU A 4 35.27 -29.20 15.62
N LEU A 5 34.86 -29.15 14.34
CA LEU A 5 33.55 -28.61 13.97
C LEU A 5 32.45 -29.52 14.53
N SER A 6 31.96 -29.17 15.72
CA SER A 6 30.86 -29.87 16.41
C SER A 6 29.61 -29.92 15.54
N VAL A 7 29.32 -31.10 14.97
CA VAL A 7 28.11 -31.37 14.20
C VAL A 7 26.92 -31.33 15.15
N LYS A 8 26.13 -30.27 15.08
CA LYS A 8 24.93 -30.09 15.91
C LYS A 8 23.92 -31.21 15.67
N SER A 9 23.36 -31.74 16.75
CA SER A 9 22.32 -32.78 16.70
C SER A 9 21.10 -32.31 15.91
N ASN A 10 20.45 -33.22 15.18
CA ASN A 10 19.21 -32.94 14.44
C ASN A 10 18.12 -32.28 15.30
N LYS A 11 18.06 -32.62 16.60
CA LYS A 11 17.14 -32.00 17.57
C LYS A 11 17.48 -30.52 17.83
N GLN A 12 18.77 -30.20 17.92
CA GLN A 12 19.25 -28.81 18.07
C GLN A 12 18.94 -27.99 16.81
N ARG A 13 19.19 -28.55 15.62
CA ARG A 13 18.90 -27.89 14.34
C ARG A 13 17.40 -27.60 14.14
N ARG A 14 16.51 -28.53 14.52
CA ARG A 14 15.05 -28.32 14.47
C ARG A 14 14.59 -27.20 15.41
N ARG A 15 15.18 -27.11 16.61
CA ARG A 15 14.88 -26.04 17.57
C ARG A 15 15.31 -24.67 17.05
N GLU A 16 16.51 -24.56 16.47
CA GLU A 16 17.00 -23.33 15.83
C GLU A 16 16.11 -22.88 14.67
N ILE A 17 15.63 -23.81 13.84
CA ILE A 17 14.71 -23.49 12.73
C ILE A 17 13.37 -22.96 13.27
N LYS A 18 12.81 -23.60 14.31
CA LYS A 18 11.57 -23.14 14.95
C LYS A 18 11.73 -21.76 15.56
N ASP A 19 12.82 -21.53 16.30
CA ASP A 19 13.13 -20.25 16.92
C ASP A 19 13.31 -19.13 15.87
N ARG A 20 14.02 -19.42 14.76
CA ARG A 20 14.16 -18.49 13.64
C ARG A 20 12.82 -18.17 12.97
N ARG A 21 11.90 -19.15 12.87
CA ARG A 21 10.55 -18.93 12.35
C ARG A 21 9.71 -18.05 13.28
N LEU A 22 9.80 -18.28 14.59
CA LEU A 22 9.14 -17.46 15.61
C LEU A 22 9.67 -16.03 15.61
N LYS A 23 10.99 -15.84 15.63
CA LYS A 23 11.65 -14.52 15.53
C LYS A 23 11.28 -13.77 14.26
N ARG A 24 11.16 -14.46 13.12
CA ARG A 24 10.69 -13.85 11.86
C ARG A 24 9.21 -13.46 11.95
N ALA A 25 8.36 -14.30 12.54
CA ALA A 25 6.95 -13.99 12.75
C ALA A 25 6.76 -12.79 13.70
N GLU A 26 7.57 -12.71 14.75
CA GLU A 26 7.54 -11.60 15.71
C GLU A 26 8.11 -10.30 15.12
N LYS A 27 9.21 -10.37 14.38
CA LYS A 27 9.74 -9.21 13.64
C LYS A 27 8.74 -8.70 12.59
N LYS A 28 7.98 -9.60 11.97
CA LYS A 28 6.88 -9.26 11.06
C LYS A 28 5.65 -8.69 11.80
N ARG A 29 5.50 -8.96 13.10
CA ARG A 29 4.46 -8.34 13.96
C ARG A 29 4.85 -6.93 14.42
N ARG A 30 6.15 -6.61 14.47
CA ARG A 30 6.71 -5.30 14.81
C ARG A 30 7.27 -4.57 13.58
N SER A 31 6.52 -4.52 12.48
CA SER A 31 6.90 -3.67 11.33
C SER A 31 6.65 -2.21 11.69
N THR A 32 7.61 -1.59 12.37
CA THR A 32 7.62 -0.15 12.60
C THR A 32 8.54 0.47 11.56
N VAL A 33 8.01 1.41 10.79
CA VAL A 33 8.79 2.16 9.79
C VAL A 33 8.84 3.61 10.27
N PRO A 34 10.04 4.15 10.59
CA PRO A 34 10.17 5.56 10.94
C PRO A 34 9.61 6.46 9.83
N SER A 35 8.91 7.52 10.21
CA SER A 35 8.51 8.53 9.22
C SER A 35 9.73 9.35 8.80
N ARG A 36 9.69 9.96 7.62
CA ARG A 36 10.73 10.91 7.21
C ARG A 36 10.89 12.06 8.22
N TRP A 37 9.80 12.46 8.87
CA TRP A 37 9.84 13.49 9.91
C TRP A 37 10.60 13.02 11.15
N ASP A 38 10.39 11.78 11.57
CA ASP A 38 11.11 11.16 12.69
C ASP A 38 12.61 11.05 12.43
N LEU A 39 12.98 10.64 11.21
CA LEU A 39 14.38 10.58 10.77
C LEU A 39 15.06 11.96 10.73
N MET A 40 14.31 13.02 10.43
CA MET A 40 14.86 14.38 10.23
C MET A 40 14.94 15.19 11.54
N TYR A 41 13.98 15.03 12.45
CA TYR A 41 13.85 15.87 13.66
C TYR A 41 13.82 15.08 14.97
N GLY A 42 14.14 13.78 14.94
CA GLY A 42 14.25 12.95 16.15
C GLY A 42 12.97 12.91 16.98
N GLY A 43 11.81 12.93 16.32
CA GLY A 43 10.50 12.84 16.99
C GLY A 43 10.05 14.11 17.74
N GLN A 44 10.75 15.24 17.64
CA GLN A 44 10.27 16.51 18.19
C GLN A 44 9.07 17.00 17.35
N SER A 45 7.88 16.89 17.93
CA SER A 45 6.62 17.34 17.34
C SER A 45 6.57 18.87 17.36
N LEU A 46 6.77 19.51 16.20
CA LEU A 46 6.72 20.97 16.08
C LEU A 46 5.31 21.50 15.78
N SER A 47 4.32 20.64 15.51
CA SER A 47 2.92 21.05 15.37
C SER A 47 1.96 19.88 15.51
N ALA A 48 0.71 20.14 15.91
CA ALA A 48 -0.35 19.15 16.14
C ALA A 48 -0.77 18.33 14.91
N GLY A 49 -0.17 18.57 13.73
CA GLY A 49 -0.35 17.79 12.49
C GLY A 49 0.88 16.97 12.07
N SER A 50 1.99 17.02 12.81
CA SER A 50 3.18 16.24 12.49
C SER A 50 2.93 14.75 12.76
N LEU A 51 3.07 13.93 11.71
CA LEU A 51 3.00 12.46 11.75
C LEU A 51 3.99 11.93 12.80
N ALA A 52 3.49 11.69 14.01
CA ALA A 52 4.28 11.30 15.17
C ALA A 52 5.07 10.00 14.89
N GLY A 53 6.39 10.11 14.94
CA GLY A 53 7.38 9.06 15.21
C GLY A 53 7.51 7.92 14.20
N CYS A 54 6.44 7.21 13.87
CA CYS A 54 6.56 6.02 13.03
C CYS A 54 5.22 5.54 12.48
N TYR A 55 5.28 4.90 11.31
CA TYR A 55 4.19 4.09 10.80
C TYR A 55 4.22 2.71 11.46
N VAL A 56 3.03 2.22 11.81
CA VAL A 56 2.82 0.91 12.44
C VAL A 56 1.78 0.15 11.65
N ASP A 57 1.95 -1.17 11.53
CA ASP A 57 0.96 -2.03 10.86
C ASP A 57 -0.45 -1.86 11.49
N LYS A 58 -1.43 -1.49 10.67
CA LYS A 58 -2.83 -1.26 11.11
C LYS A 58 -3.75 -2.31 10.51
N PRO A 59 -4.40 -3.19 11.31
CA PRO A 59 -5.39 -4.10 10.77
C PRO A 59 -6.62 -3.33 10.28
N PHE A 60 -7.26 -3.82 9.21
CA PHE A 60 -8.52 -3.27 8.71
C PHE A 60 -9.37 -4.37 8.07
N ILE A 61 -10.68 -4.13 7.99
CA ILE A 61 -11.62 -4.99 7.28
C ILE A 61 -11.95 -4.36 5.94
N CYS A 62 -11.82 -5.12 4.85
CA CYS A 62 -12.16 -4.62 3.53
C CYS A 62 -13.66 -4.35 3.43
N ARG A 63 -14.05 -3.11 3.08
CA ARG A 63 -15.46 -2.70 2.97
C ARG A 63 -16.27 -3.52 1.96
N ASP A 64 -15.65 -3.97 0.88
CA ASP A 64 -16.39 -4.63 -0.21
C ASP A 64 -16.48 -6.16 -0.04
N CYS A 65 -15.47 -6.82 0.50
CA CYS A 65 -15.43 -8.29 0.61
C CYS A 65 -15.29 -8.83 2.04
N GLY A 66 -15.18 -7.96 3.04
CA GLY A 66 -15.09 -8.35 4.46
C GLY A 66 -13.78 -9.01 4.89
N SER A 67 -12.78 -9.13 4.01
CA SER A 67 -11.51 -9.79 4.37
C SER A 67 -10.72 -8.96 5.39
N ALA A 68 -10.20 -9.63 6.42
CA ALA A 68 -9.27 -9.03 7.38
C ALA A 68 -7.88 -8.91 6.74
N GLU A 69 -7.37 -7.70 6.71
CA GLU A 69 -6.12 -7.33 6.05
C GLU A 69 -5.29 -6.41 6.95
N VAL A 70 -4.02 -6.21 6.62
CA VAL A 70 -3.13 -5.31 7.35
C VAL A 70 -2.64 -4.21 6.42
N TRP A 71 -2.87 -2.97 6.81
CA TRP A 71 -2.27 -1.80 6.19
C TRP A 71 -0.87 -1.61 6.76
N THR A 72 0.12 -2.06 6.00
CA THR A 72 1.46 -2.15 6.54
C THR A 72 2.10 -0.77 6.73
N ALA A 73 3.04 -0.67 7.67
CA ALA A 73 3.79 0.55 7.90
C ALA A 73 4.47 1.07 6.62
N GLY A 74 5.03 0.18 5.80
CA GLY A 74 5.60 0.55 4.49
C GLY A 74 4.56 1.06 3.49
N GLN A 75 3.33 0.51 3.51
CA GLN A 75 2.23 1.02 2.68
C GLN A 75 1.79 2.42 3.13
N GLN A 76 1.78 2.67 4.44
CA GLN A 76 1.48 4.00 5.00
C GLN A 76 2.56 5.01 4.61
N GLN A 77 3.84 4.66 4.76
CA GLN A 77 4.94 5.52 4.34
C GLN A 77 4.83 5.92 2.87
N TRP A 78 4.64 4.94 1.98
CA TRP A 78 4.50 5.25 0.55
C TRP A 78 3.27 6.12 0.27
N TRP A 79 2.15 5.87 0.94
CA TRP A 79 0.91 6.61 0.76
C TRP A 79 1.04 8.08 1.15
N TYR A 80 1.58 8.36 2.33
CA TYR A 80 1.68 9.72 2.85
C TYR A 80 2.91 10.46 2.32
N GLU A 81 4.04 9.79 2.14
CA GLU A 81 5.30 10.47 1.82
C GLU A 81 5.56 10.54 0.32
N VAL A 82 5.21 9.49 -0.44
CA VAL A 82 5.47 9.43 -1.88
C VAL A 82 4.30 9.99 -2.66
N ILE A 83 3.08 9.57 -2.34
CA ILE A 83 1.87 10.01 -3.06
C ILE A 83 1.28 11.30 -2.49
N LYS A 84 1.71 11.73 -1.30
CA LYS A 84 1.20 12.95 -0.62
C LYS A 84 -0.32 12.93 -0.45
N ALA A 85 -0.87 11.75 -0.21
CA ALA A 85 -2.30 11.61 0.04
C ALA A 85 -2.70 12.27 1.37
N ASP A 86 -3.98 12.59 1.50
CA ASP A 86 -4.56 13.19 2.70
C ASP A 86 -4.18 12.39 3.97
N PRO A 87 -3.57 13.02 4.99
CA PRO A 87 -3.25 12.38 6.27
C PRO A 87 -4.44 11.68 6.95
N ALA A 88 -5.66 12.17 6.77
CA ALA A 88 -6.88 11.58 7.33
C ALA A 88 -7.32 10.30 6.58
N SER A 89 -6.77 10.03 5.40
CA SER A 89 -7.15 8.86 4.60
C SER A 89 -6.51 7.57 5.12
N THR A 90 -7.26 6.47 5.06
CA THR A 90 -6.82 5.15 5.54
C THR A 90 -7.12 4.03 4.54
N ALA A 91 -6.49 2.87 4.71
CA ALA A 91 -6.80 1.70 3.89
C ALA A 91 -8.16 1.10 4.26
N ILE A 92 -9.11 1.15 3.31
CA ILE A 92 -10.47 0.63 3.47
C ILE A 92 -10.78 -0.59 2.57
N ARG A 93 -9.86 -0.93 1.67
CA ARG A 93 -10.04 -1.99 0.66
C ARG A 93 -8.80 -2.85 0.52
N CYS A 94 -8.99 -4.16 0.41
CA CYS A 94 -7.93 -5.11 0.08
C CYS A 94 -7.38 -4.87 -1.33
N ARG A 95 -6.21 -5.45 -1.65
CA ARG A 95 -5.58 -5.28 -2.97
C ARG A 95 -6.50 -5.72 -4.11
N ALA A 96 -7.19 -6.85 -3.97
CA ALA A 96 -8.09 -7.38 -4.99
C ALA A 96 -9.25 -6.40 -5.28
N CYS A 97 -9.94 -5.93 -4.24
CA CYS A 97 -11.04 -4.97 -4.40
C CYS A 97 -10.57 -3.61 -4.94
N ARG A 98 -9.36 -3.15 -4.57
CA ARG A 98 -8.76 -1.96 -5.18
C ARG A 98 -8.55 -2.13 -6.69
N GLN A 99 -8.12 -3.29 -7.16
CA GLN A 99 -7.94 -3.54 -8.60
C GLN A 99 -9.28 -3.61 -9.34
N ARG A 100 -10.29 -4.26 -8.76
CA ARG A 100 -11.65 -4.29 -9.33
C ARG A 100 -12.22 -2.88 -9.47
N GLU A 101 -12.09 -2.04 -8.44
CA GLU A 101 -12.54 -0.65 -8.51
C GLU A 101 -11.76 0.17 -9.54
N LYS A 102 -10.44 -0.05 -9.67
CA LYS A 102 -9.65 0.59 -10.73
C LYS A 102 -10.14 0.20 -12.11
N ALA A 103 -10.39 -1.08 -12.35
CA ALA A 103 -10.92 -1.59 -13.63
C ALA A 103 -12.30 -0.97 -13.94
N ARG A 104 -13.22 -0.96 -12.96
CA ARG A 104 -14.55 -0.34 -13.12
C ARG A 104 -14.46 1.14 -13.49
N LYS A 105 -13.58 1.91 -12.82
CA LYS A 105 -13.36 3.33 -13.12
C LYS A 105 -12.66 3.56 -14.46
N ALA A 106 -11.79 2.65 -14.89
CA ALA A 106 -11.14 2.73 -16.19
C ALA A 106 -12.16 2.51 -17.31
N GLU A 107 -13.02 1.51 -17.16
CA GLU A 107 -14.07 1.20 -18.13
C GLU A 107 -15.10 2.33 -18.25
N ALA A 108 -15.57 2.88 -17.12
CA ALA A 108 -16.47 4.03 -17.14
C ALA A 108 -15.84 5.25 -17.84
N ARG A 109 -14.54 5.48 -17.65
CA ARG A 109 -13.80 6.54 -18.34
C ARG A 109 -13.68 6.29 -19.84
N ARG A 110 -13.40 5.06 -20.25
CA ARG A 110 -13.34 4.66 -21.67
C ARG A 110 -14.66 4.95 -22.37
N ILE A 111 -15.78 4.46 -21.83
CA ILE A 111 -17.12 4.68 -22.38
C ILE A 111 -17.45 6.18 -22.48
N HIS A 112 -17.12 6.95 -21.44
CA HIS A 112 -17.34 8.40 -21.44
C HIS A 112 -16.57 9.09 -22.57
N LEU A 113 -15.28 8.80 -22.71
CA LEU A 113 -14.43 9.39 -23.76
C LEU A 113 -14.89 9.01 -25.16
N GLU A 114 -15.28 7.76 -25.39
CA GLU A 114 -15.86 7.31 -26.67
C GLU A 114 -17.18 8.00 -26.98
N GLY A 115 -17.98 8.30 -25.96
CA GLY A 115 -19.20 9.09 -26.10
C GLY A 115 -18.90 10.54 -26.51
N LEU A 116 -17.89 11.16 -25.91
CA LEU A 116 -17.44 12.51 -26.28
C LEU A 116 -16.89 12.55 -27.71
N GLN A 117 -16.06 11.58 -28.10
CA GLN A 117 -15.51 11.50 -29.44
C GLN A 117 -16.62 11.42 -30.50
N ARG A 118 -17.60 10.53 -30.31
CA ARG A 118 -18.75 10.41 -31.24
C ARG A 118 -19.54 11.71 -31.40
N LYS A 119 -19.66 12.50 -30.33
CA LYS A 119 -20.32 13.81 -30.38
C LYS A 119 -19.49 14.81 -31.19
N LEU A 120 -18.17 14.84 -30.99
CA LEU A 120 -17.26 15.69 -31.75
C LEU A 120 -17.29 15.33 -33.25
N ASP A 121 -17.20 14.04 -33.59
CA ASP A 121 -17.24 13.59 -34.99
C ASP A 121 -18.57 13.94 -35.67
N THR A 122 -19.68 13.88 -34.93
CA THR A 122 -21.00 14.26 -35.44
C THR A 122 -21.14 15.77 -35.62
N ALA A 123 -20.55 16.56 -34.72
CA ALA A 123 -20.53 18.02 -34.85
C ALA A 123 -19.68 18.46 -36.06
N ASN A 124 -18.51 17.84 -36.27
CA ASN A 124 -17.65 18.12 -37.42
C ASN A 124 -18.35 17.82 -38.75
N ARG A 125 -18.99 16.64 -38.87
CA ARG A 125 -19.78 16.29 -40.07
C ARG A 125 -20.92 17.26 -40.35
N LYS A 126 -21.57 17.79 -39.30
CA LYS A 126 -22.60 18.82 -39.47
C LYS A 126 -22.01 20.16 -39.88
N GLY A 127 -20.86 20.55 -39.34
CA GLY A 127 -20.15 21.77 -39.72
C GLY A 127 -19.75 21.79 -41.20
N GLU A 128 -19.30 20.64 -41.73
CA GLU A 128 -18.98 20.47 -43.16
C GLU A 128 -20.24 20.61 -44.05
N HIS A 129 -21.40 20.17 -43.58
CA HIS A 129 -22.66 20.24 -44.32
C HIS A 129 -23.25 21.66 -44.47
N TYR A 130 -22.96 22.58 -43.54
CA TYR A 130 -23.48 23.96 -43.57
C TYR A 130 -22.47 25.00 -44.11
N GLY A 131 -21.28 24.58 -44.55
CA GLY A 131 -20.31 25.43 -45.22
C GLY A 131 -20.44 25.34 -46.74
N HIS A 132 -21.42 26.02 -47.32
CA HIS A 132 -21.56 26.21 -48.77
C HIS A 132 -22.08 27.61 -49.09
#